data_AF-A0A9D9QSK1-F1
#
_entry.id   AF-A0A9D9QSK1-F1
#
_cell.length_a   1.000
_cell.length_b   1.000
_cell.length_c   1.000
_cell.angle_alpha   90.00
_cell.angle_beta   90.00
_cell.angle_gamma   90.00
#
_symmetry.space_group_name_H-M   'P 1'
#
loop_
_entity.id
_entity.type
_entity.pdbx_description
1 polymer ?
#
loop_
_entity_poly.entity_id
_entity_poly.type
_entity_poly.pdbx_seq_one_letter_code
_entity_poly.pdbx_strand_id
1 'polypeptide(L)'
;MAYREGGAGWIVTDPVFWLKGTVLAAEIRPRRLEVCPDAGKSVERLSREEFIRLARARPCVSRPEAAREEQVGLVRLRVQSWETPWARRAANAYRLYQGHFLDQALREGIELEIEADLLAACETAG
;
A
#
# COMPACT_ATOMS: atom_id res chain seq x y z
N MET A 1 7.73 -7.41 10.23
CA MET A 1 7.52 -7.19 8.78
C MET A 1 7.53 -5.70 8.52
N ALA A 2 7.92 -5.29 7.31
CA ALA A 2 7.92 -3.89 6.91
C ALA A 2 7.20 -3.70 5.58
N TYR A 3 6.33 -2.70 5.53
CA TYR A 3 5.86 -2.08 4.30
C TYR A 3 6.80 -0.92 3.95
N ARG A 4 7.26 -0.81 2.71
CA ARG A 4 8.30 0.15 2.29
C ARG A 4 7.87 0.86 1.00
N GLU A 5 8.05 2.18 0.94
CA GLU A 5 7.73 3.02 -0.21
C GLU A 5 8.83 4.06 -0.46
N GLY A 6 8.94 4.52 -1.71
CA GLY A 6 10.03 5.41 -2.13
C GLY A 6 11.34 4.65 -2.34
N GLY A 7 12.41 5.37 -2.74
CA GLY A 7 13.73 4.76 -2.92
C GLY A 7 13.88 3.88 -4.17
N ALA A 8 12.93 3.87 -5.11
CA ALA A 8 13.03 3.09 -6.35
C ALA A 8 13.79 3.82 -7.49
N GLY A 9 14.70 4.75 -7.15
CA GLY A 9 15.43 5.56 -8.12
C GLY A 9 16.89 5.14 -8.25
N TRP A 10 17.51 5.42 -9.41
CA TRP A 10 18.92 5.07 -9.71
C TRP A 10 19.97 5.68 -8.77
N ILE A 11 19.60 6.67 -7.95
CA ILE A 11 20.53 7.43 -7.07
C ILE A 11 20.23 7.22 -5.57
N VAL A 12 18.96 6.98 -5.21
CA VAL A 12 18.55 6.71 -3.83
C VAL A 12 17.77 5.40 -3.85
N THR A 13 18.39 4.34 -3.31
CA THR A 13 17.88 2.96 -3.31
C THR A 13 17.17 2.58 -2.01
N ASP A 14 17.42 3.32 -0.92
CA ASP A 14 16.79 3.03 0.36
C ASP A 14 15.36 3.58 0.40
N PRO A 15 14.39 2.80 0.90
CA PRO A 15 13.01 3.26 1.02
C PRO A 15 12.95 4.43 2.00
N VAL A 16 12.47 5.56 1.48
CA VAL A 16 12.38 6.82 2.24
C VAL A 16 11.24 6.77 3.25
N PHE A 17 10.23 5.94 3.00
CA PHE A 17 9.03 5.84 3.83
C PHE A 17 8.73 4.38 4.13
N TRP A 18 8.26 4.11 5.34
CA TRP A 18 8.10 2.74 5.81
C TRP A 18 7.03 2.65 6.89
N LEU A 19 6.48 1.45 7.07
CA LEU A 19 5.62 1.07 8.17
C LEU A 19 6.08 -0.30 8.69
N LYS A 20 6.40 -0.38 9.98
CA LYS A 20 6.82 -1.60 10.65
C LYS A 20 5.73 -2.10 11.57
N GLY A 21 5.64 -3.43 11.66
CA GLY A 21 4.82 -4.05 12.68
C GLY A 21 4.99 -5.56 12.80
N THR A 22 4.21 -6.12 13.72
CA THR A 22 4.17 -7.55 14.03
C THR A 22 3.04 -8.21 13.26
N VAL A 23 3.34 -9.32 12.60
CA VAL A 23 2.31 -10.13 11.94
C VAL A 23 1.45 -10.80 13.01
N LEU A 24 0.14 -10.63 12.91
CA LEU A 24 -0.85 -11.29 13.76
C LEU A 24 -1.46 -12.50 13.08
N ALA A 25 -1.68 -12.41 11.77
CA ALA A 25 -2.20 -13.49 10.95
C ALA A 25 -1.76 -13.29 9.49
N ALA A 26 -1.69 -14.38 8.75
CA ALA A 26 -1.51 -14.39 7.30
C ALA A 26 -2.47 -15.42 6.72
N GLU A 27 -3.13 -15.08 5.62
CA GLU A 27 -4.08 -15.97 4.95
C GLU A 27 -4.13 -15.69 3.45
N ILE A 28 -4.66 -16.65 2.71
CA ILE A 28 -4.96 -16.51 1.28
C ILE A 28 -6.47 -16.48 1.15
N ARG A 29 -7.00 -15.44 0.50
CA ARG A 29 -8.44 -15.32 0.23
C ARG A 29 -8.70 -15.18 -1.28
N PRO A 30 -9.79 -15.78 -1.80
CA PRO A 30 -10.24 -15.46 -3.14
C PRO A 30 -10.72 -14.01 -3.22
N ARG A 31 -10.24 -13.28 -4.22
CA ARG A 31 -10.67 -11.93 -4.56
C ARG A 31 -10.98 -11.87 -6.04
N ARG A 32 -12.16 -11.38 -6.40
CA ARG A 32 -12.49 -11.08 -7.79
C ARG A 32 -11.80 -9.78 -8.20
N LEU A 33 -10.95 -9.85 -9.22
CA LEU A 33 -10.30 -8.70 -9.80
C LEU A 33 -11.29 -8.01 -10.75
N GLU A 34 -11.70 -6.81 -10.37
CA GLU A 34 -12.59 -5.96 -11.16
C GLU A 34 -11.78 -4.93 -11.97
N VAL A 35 -12.46 -4.20 -12.85
CA VAL A 35 -11.83 -3.13 -13.61
C VAL A 35 -11.34 -2.03 -12.68
N CYS A 36 -10.12 -1.56 -12.89
CA CYS A 36 -9.56 -0.46 -12.12
C CYS A 36 -10.46 0.79 -12.26
N PRO A 37 -10.72 1.54 -11.17
CA PRO A 37 -11.41 2.82 -11.25
C PRO A 37 -10.68 3.74 -12.24
N ASP A 38 -11.34 4.08 -13.35
CA ASP A 38 -10.80 5.02 -14.32
C ASP A 38 -11.14 6.45 -13.89
N ALA A 39 -10.11 7.28 -13.71
CA ALA A 39 -10.26 8.70 -13.45
C ALA A 39 -9.98 9.57 -14.68
N GLY A 40 -9.64 8.94 -15.83
CA GLY A 40 -9.26 9.62 -17.08
C GLY A 40 -8.00 10.48 -16.96
N LYS A 41 -7.18 10.26 -15.93
CA LYS A 41 -6.04 11.10 -15.55
C LYS A 41 -4.86 10.23 -15.11
N SER A 42 -3.65 10.76 -15.29
CA SER A 42 -2.46 10.15 -14.70
C SER A 42 -2.49 10.23 -13.17
N VAL A 43 -1.77 9.33 -12.50
CA VAL A 43 -1.75 9.20 -11.04
C VAL A 43 -1.38 10.52 -10.34
N GLU A 44 -0.48 11.31 -10.93
CA GLU A 44 -0.02 12.59 -10.40
C GLU A 44 -1.13 13.65 -10.36
N ARG A 45 -2.15 13.52 -11.21
CA ARG A 45 -3.27 14.46 -11.35
C ARG A 45 -4.52 14.05 -10.58
N LEU A 46 -4.49 12.91 -9.90
CA LEU A 46 -5.59 12.49 -9.02
C LEU A 46 -5.68 13.43 -7.80
N SER A 47 -6.86 13.55 -7.24
CA SER A 47 -7.03 13.94 -5.84
C SER A 47 -6.58 12.78 -4.93
N ARG A 48 -6.32 13.07 -3.65
CA ARG A 48 -5.98 12.04 -2.67
C ARG A 48 -7.09 10.97 -2.57
N GLU A 49 -8.35 11.39 -2.65
CA GLU A 49 -9.49 10.48 -2.60
C GLU A 49 -9.56 9.56 -3.83
N GLU A 50 -9.36 10.11 -5.05
CA GLU A 50 -9.28 9.31 -6.28
C GLU A 50 -8.12 8.30 -6.20
N PHE A 51 -6.95 8.72 -5.69
CA PHE A 51 -5.81 7.82 -5.49
C PHE A 51 -6.13 6.70 -4.49
N ILE A 52 -6.73 7.02 -3.34
CA ILE A 52 -7.10 6.00 -2.33
C ILE A 52 -8.05 4.97 -2.93
N ARG A 53 -9.05 5.41 -3.70
CA ARG A 53 -9.99 4.52 -4.39
C ARG A 53 -9.26 3.57 -5.35
N LEU A 54 -8.33 4.10 -6.15
CA LEU A 54 -7.50 3.31 -7.05
C LEU A 54 -6.59 2.33 -6.29
N ALA A 55 -5.95 2.78 -5.21
CA ALA A 55 -5.02 1.98 -4.43
C ALA A 55 -5.73 0.80 -3.73
N ARG A 56 -6.96 1.00 -3.24
CA ARG A 56 -7.81 -0.06 -2.67
C ARG A 56 -8.30 -1.06 -3.71
N ALA A 57 -8.57 -0.59 -4.92
CA ALA A 57 -9.02 -1.45 -6.00
C ALA A 57 -7.92 -2.42 -6.49
N ARG A 58 -6.64 -2.08 -6.31
CA ARG A 58 -5.52 -2.93 -6.73
C ARG A 58 -5.43 -4.23 -5.89
N PRO A 59 -4.95 -5.33 -6.50
CA PRO A 59 -4.80 -5.55 -7.94
C PRO A 59 -6.16 -5.49 -8.65
N CYS A 60 -6.19 -4.89 -9.84
CA CYS A 60 -7.38 -4.72 -10.67
C CYS A 60 -6.99 -4.88 -12.15
N VAL A 61 -7.97 -5.10 -13.02
CA VAL A 61 -7.76 -5.32 -14.45
C VAL A 61 -8.07 -4.07 -15.28
N SER A 62 -7.51 -3.99 -16.48
CA SER A 62 -7.74 -2.83 -17.37
C SER A 62 -9.04 -2.92 -18.17
N ARG A 63 -9.65 -4.10 -18.28
CA ARG A 63 -10.81 -4.37 -19.14
C ARG A 63 -11.77 -5.36 -18.49
N PRO A 64 -13.09 -5.25 -18.70
CA PRO A 64 -14.08 -6.16 -18.10
C PRO A 64 -13.85 -7.63 -18.45
N GLU A 65 -13.42 -7.93 -19.68
CA GLU A 65 -13.19 -9.30 -20.15
C GLU A 65 -12.03 -10.02 -19.45
N ALA A 66 -11.15 -9.28 -18.77
CA ALA A 66 -10.05 -9.83 -18.00
C ALA A 66 -10.43 -10.11 -16.52
N ALA A 67 -11.66 -9.76 -16.12
CA ALA A 67 -12.13 -9.96 -14.75
C ALA A 67 -12.14 -11.45 -14.40
N ARG A 68 -11.54 -11.79 -13.26
CA ARG A 68 -11.33 -13.17 -12.82
C ARG A 68 -11.23 -13.26 -11.31
N GLU A 69 -11.42 -14.45 -10.76
CA GLU A 69 -11.03 -14.74 -9.39
C GLU A 69 -9.52 -14.96 -9.31
N GLU A 70 -8.90 -14.41 -8.28
CA GLU A 70 -7.49 -14.57 -7.99
C GLU A 70 -7.29 -14.82 -6.49
N GLN A 71 -6.27 -15.60 -6.16
CA GLN A 71 -5.88 -15.85 -4.77
C GLN A 71 -4.95 -14.72 -4.33
N VAL A 72 -5.35 -13.96 -3.31
CA VAL A 72 -4.55 -12.85 -2.78
C VAL A 72 -4.10 -13.18 -1.37
N GLY A 73 -2.80 -13.06 -1.12
CA GLY A 73 -2.24 -13.14 0.22
C GLY A 73 -2.53 -11.88 1.01
N LEU A 74 -3.09 -12.01 2.20
CA LEU A 74 -3.37 -10.92 3.12
C LEU A 74 -2.66 -11.16 4.44
N VAL A 75 -2.05 -10.10 4.96
CA VAL A 75 -1.35 -10.10 6.24
C VAL A 75 -2.00 -9.08 7.15
N ARG A 76 -2.48 -9.54 8.30
CA ARG A 76 -2.92 -8.67 9.38
C ARG A 76 -1.73 -8.35 10.27
N LEU A 77 -1.44 -7.06 10.42
CA LEU A 77 -0.27 -6.55 11.10
C LEU A 77 -0.66 -5.56 12.19
N ARG A 78 -0.05 -5.70 13.37
CA ARG A 78 -0.11 -4.70 14.44
C ARG A 78 0.97 -3.66 14.21
N VAL A 79 0.57 -2.41 14.01
CA VAL A 79 1.48 -1.28 13.76
C VAL A 79 2.34 -1.01 14.99
N GLN A 80 3.64 -0.84 14.77
CA GLN A 80 4.61 -0.49 15.82
C GLN A 80 5.22 0.88 15.59
N SER A 81 5.66 1.17 14.37
CA SER A 81 6.28 2.46 14.01
C SER A 81 6.17 2.70 12.51
N TRP A 82 6.31 3.95 12.07
CA TRP A 82 6.22 4.34 10.68
C TRP A 82 6.94 5.66 10.40
N GLU A 83 7.22 5.89 9.12
CA GLU A 83 7.68 7.14 8.56
C GLU A 83 6.87 7.46 7.29
N THR A 84 6.35 8.68 7.19
CA THR A 84 5.52 9.12 6.06
C THR A 84 6.05 10.40 5.42
N PRO A 85 5.86 10.58 4.09
CA PRO A 85 6.13 11.84 3.44
C PRO A 85 5.14 12.93 3.85
N TRP A 86 5.60 14.17 3.73
CA TRP A 86 4.79 15.38 3.96
C TRP A 86 4.54 16.20 2.69
N ALA A 87 5.47 16.12 1.72
CA ALA A 87 5.41 16.94 0.51
C ALA A 87 4.16 16.63 -0.34
N ARG A 88 3.46 17.66 -0.84
CA ARG A 88 2.22 17.50 -1.61
C ARG A 88 2.36 16.55 -2.81
N ARG A 89 3.51 16.54 -3.47
CA ARG A 89 3.82 15.61 -4.59
C ARG A 89 3.74 14.13 -4.20
N ALA A 90 3.86 13.83 -2.91
CA ALA A 90 3.77 12.47 -2.38
C ALA A 90 2.33 11.98 -2.22
N ALA A 91 1.34 12.88 -2.18
CA ALA A 91 -0.04 12.58 -1.85
C ALA A 91 -0.67 11.50 -2.75
N ASN A 92 -0.24 11.40 -4.01
CA ASN A 92 -0.73 10.37 -4.94
C ASN A 92 0.35 9.41 -5.39
N ALA A 93 1.60 9.59 -4.92
CA ALA A 93 2.69 8.69 -5.24
C ALA A 93 2.76 7.48 -4.30
N TYR A 94 2.23 7.63 -3.08
CA TYR A 94 2.44 6.69 -1.98
C TYR A 94 1.17 6.46 -1.17
N ARG A 95 1.01 5.25 -0.64
CA ARG A 95 -0.06 4.90 0.30
C ARG A 95 0.22 5.55 1.65
N LEU A 96 1.48 5.59 2.08
CA LEU A 96 1.95 6.33 3.25
C LEU A 96 2.00 7.82 2.93
N TYR A 97 1.26 8.63 3.68
CA TYR A 97 1.27 10.08 3.54
C TYR A 97 0.75 10.76 4.81
N GLN A 98 1.48 11.75 5.33
CA GLN A 98 1.06 12.57 6.48
C GLN A 98 0.48 11.77 7.65
N GLY A 99 1.19 10.72 8.10
CA GLY A 99 0.77 9.88 9.21
C GLY A 99 -0.38 8.91 8.90
N HIS A 100 -0.72 8.69 7.63
CA HIS A 100 -1.77 7.77 7.23
C HIS A 100 -1.23 6.65 6.34
N PHE A 101 -1.84 5.47 6.43
CA PHE A 101 -1.83 4.46 5.39
C PHE A 101 -3.16 4.59 4.63
N LEU A 102 -3.11 5.09 3.40
CA LEU A 102 -4.30 5.52 2.64
C LEU A 102 -5.08 6.62 3.41
N ASP A 103 -6.30 6.33 3.82
CA ASP A 103 -7.18 7.15 4.66
C ASP A 103 -7.14 6.73 6.15
N GLN A 104 -6.43 5.65 6.49
CA GLN A 104 -6.34 5.17 7.87
C GLN A 104 -5.22 5.88 8.61
N ALA A 105 -5.57 6.64 9.65
CA ALA A 105 -4.60 7.26 10.54
C ALA A 105 -3.78 6.19 11.27
N LEU A 106 -2.45 6.37 11.26
CA LEU A 106 -1.50 5.47 11.91
C LEU A 106 -1.33 5.87 13.37
N ARG A 107 -1.40 4.86 14.24
CA ARG A 107 -1.07 4.94 15.65
C ARG A 107 -0.54 3.57 16.10
N GLU A 108 0.32 3.55 17.11
CA GLU A 108 0.82 2.28 17.65
C GLU A 108 -0.33 1.38 18.10
N GLY A 109 -0.21 0.08 17.83
CA GLY A 109 -1.15 -0.94 18.28
C GLY A 109 -2.37 -1.15 17.38
N ILE A 110 -2.64 -0.33 16.36
CA ILE A 110 -3.73 -0.62 15.42
C ILE A 110 -3.40 -1.83 14.56
N GLU A 111 -4.45 -2.47 14.08
CA GLU A 111 -4.35 -3.56 13.13
C GLU A 111 -4.65 -3.04 11.73
N LEU A 112 -3.76 -3.36 10.79
CA LEU A 112 -3.94 -3.11 9.37
C LEU A 112 -3.94 -4.45 8.63
N GLU A 113 -4.76 -4.53 7.59
CA GLU A 113 -4.68 -5.59 6.60
C GLU A 113 -3.91 -5.06 5.38
N ILE A 114 -2.83 -5.75 5.01
CA ILE A 114 -1.96 -5.38 3.89
C ILE A 114 -1.76 -6.62 3.02
N GLU A 115 -1.81 -6.44 1.71
CA GLU A 115 -1.49 -7.51 0.76
C GLU A 115 -0.05 -8.00 0.97
N ALA A 116 0.14 -9.31 1.01
CA ALA A 116 1.41 -9.95 1.33
C ALA A 116 2.53 -9.52 0.35
N ASP A 117 2.20 -9.37 -0.93
CA ASP A 117 3.13 -8.96 -1.99
C ASP A 117 3.70 -7.55 -1.81
N LEU A 118 3.08 -6.74 -0.97
CA LEU A 118 3.57 -5.40 -0.63
C LEU A 118 4.59 -5.41 0.51
N LEU A 119 4.66 -6.50 1.27
CA LEU A 119 5.47 -6.58 2.48
C LEU A 119 6.85 -7.16 2.19
N ALA A 120 7.86 -6.57 2.82
CA ALA A 120 9.20 -7.11 2.90
C ALA A 120 9.48 -7.64 4.32
N ALA A 121 10.40 -8.59 4.41
CA ALA A 121 10.99 -8.97 5.69
C ALA A 121 11.63 -7.73 6.34
N CYS A 122 11.55 -7.63 7.67
CA CYS A 122 12.40 -6.67 8.37
C CYS A 122 13.84 -7.18 8.29
N GLU A 123 14.78 -6.31 7.97
CA GLU A 123 16.18 -6.57 8.32
C GLU A 123 16.28 -6.64 9.85
N THR A 124 16.68 -7.79 10.36
CA THR A 124 17.14 -7.90 11.75
C THR A 124 18.41 -7.06 11.84
N ALA A 125 18.40 -6.02 12.68
CA ALA A 125 19.63 -5.37 13.08
C ALA A 125 20.56 -6.44 13.68
N GLY A 126 21.70 -6.66 13.04
CA GLY A 126 22.79 -7.47 13.58
C GLY A 126 23.45 -6.78 14.77
#